data_AF-A0A957PPK6-F1
#
_entry.id   AF-A0A957PPK6-F1
#
_cell.length_a   1.000
_cell.length_b   1.000
_cell.length_c   1.000
_cell.angle_alpha   90.00
_cell.angle_beta   90.00
_cell.angle_gamma   90.00
#
_symmetry.space_group_name_H-M   'P 1'
#
loop_
_entity.id
_entity.type
_entity.pdbx_description
1 polymer ?
#
loop_
_entity_poly.entity_id
_entity_poly.type
_entity_poly.pdbx_seq_one_letter_code
_entity_poly.pdbx_strand_id
1 'polypeptide(L)'
;MKKISSTIIFLLVPVLFLSGCQKNITRNPDGSITAETSITQAELQQVITEAIADPLIKDIAITLHSGYISVAGERERLNDPAKVDTLSLRLDLGVSNGELTASISNAQLDGVSIEADRVENWNQTIANRLANLMERGNRNATLQSVSITPEQVNMVWVK
;
A
#
# COMPACT_ATOMS: atom_id res chain seq x y z
N MET A 1 49.00 20.83 31.62
CA MET A 1 48.37 19.61 31.07
C MET A 1 46.88 19.88 30.89
N LYS A 2 46.34 19.48 29.72
CA LYS A 2 44.93 19.48 29.27
C LYS A 2 43.91 19.24 30.40
N LYS A 3 42.70 19.78 30.35
CA LYS A 3 41.61 19.23 29.53
C LYS A 3 40.53 20.28 29.25
N ILE A 4 40.28 20.51 27.96
CA ILE A 4 39.11 21.20 27.41
C ILE A 4 37.94 20.23 27.56
N SER A 5 36.95 20.59 28.38
CA SER A 5 35.71 19.82 28.51
C SER A 5 34.78 20.22 27.36
N SER A 6 34.76 19.43 26.30
CA SER A 6 33.86 19.60 25.17
C SER A 6 32.58 18.80 25.43
N THR A 7 31.51 19.50 25.80
CA THR A 7 30.16 18.93 25.88
C THR A 7 29.59 18.86 24.46
N ILE A 8 29.67 17.70 23.82
CA ILE A 8 29.03 17.45 22.52
C ILE A 8 27.60 16.97 22.80
N ILE A 9 26.63 17.87 22.62
CA ILE A 9 25.21 17.54 22.52
C ILE A 9 24.99 16.90 21.15
N PHE A 10 24.72 15.60 21.12
CA PHE A 10 24.32 14.88 19.91
C PHE A 10 22.82 15.16 19.69
N LEU A 11 22.53 16.21 18.92
CA LEU A 11 21.18 16.53 18.47
C LEU A 11 20.79 15.53 17.37
N LEU A 12 20.12 14.45 17.76
CA LEU A 12 19.54 13.48 16.83
C LEU A 12 18.31 14.15 16.17
N VAL A 13 18.50 14.75 15.00
CA VAL A 13 17.41 15.26 14.16
C VAL A 13 16.77 14.05 13.48
N PRO A 14 15.51 13.69 13.77
CA PRO A 14 14.79 12.75 12.93
C PRO A 14 14.55 13.45 11.59
N VAL A 15 15.25 12.99 10.54
CA VAL A 15 14.94 13.34 9.16
C VAL A 15 13.56 12.77 8.88
N LEU A 16 12.54 13.63 8.95
CA LEU A 16 11.22 13.35 8.44
C LEU A 16 11.37 13.11 6.93
N PHE A 17 11.48 11.84 6.53
CA PHE A 17 11.30 11.45 5.14
C PHE A 17 9.85 11.72 4.78
N LEU A 18 9.61 12.91 4.24
CA LEU A 18 8.38 13.25 3.53
C LEU A 18 8.36 12.39 2.26
N SER A 19 7.92 11.13 2.38
CA SER A 19 7.50 10.31 1.25
C SER A 19 6.22 10.94 0.69
N GLY A 20 6.39 11.98 -0.12
CA GLY A 20 5.30 12.49 -0.94
C GLY A 20 5.21 11.61 -2.18
N CYS A 21 4.02 11.08 -2.49
CA CYS A 21 3.75 10.46 -3.78
C CYS A 21 4.35 11.35 -4.88
N GLN A 22 5.22 10.77 -5.72
CA GLN A 22 5.77 11.53 -6.83
C GLN A 22 4.62 11.82 -7.79
N LYS A 23 4.31 13.11 -7.98
CA LYS A 23 3.22 13.54 -8.83
C LYS A 23 3.80 14.26 -10.05
N ASN A 24 3.63 13.67 -11.22
CA ASN A 24 3.91 14.33 -12.50
C ASN A 24 2.61 14.87 -13.08
N ILE A 25 2.59 16.09 -13.63
CA ILE A 25 1.40 16.72 -14.19
C ILE A 25 1.72 17.24 -15.59
N THR A 26 0.98 16.74 -16.57
CA THR A 26 1.11 17.16 -17.98
C THR A 26 -0.23 17.70 -18.47
N ARG A 27 -0.19 18.77 -19.27
CA ARG A 27 -1.37 19.30 -19.96
C ARG A 27 -1.43 18.71 -21.37
N ASN A 28 -2.59 18.18 -21.76
CA ASN A 28 -2.82 17.58 -23.06
C ASN A 28 -3.22 18.65 -24.11
N PRO A 29 -3.05 18.37 -25.42
CA PRO A 29 -3.41 19.30 -26.50
C PRO A 29 -4.91 19.65 -26.57
N ASP A 30 -5.78 18.76 -26.08
CA ASP A 30 -7.23 18.95 -25.99
C ASP A 30 -7.68 19.81 -24.80
N GLY A 31 -6.73 20.25 -23.96
CA GLY A 31 -6.97 21.07 -22.77
C GLY A 31 -7.12 20.29 -21.47
N SER A 32 -7.21 18.95 -21.53
CA SER A 32 -7.26 18.08 -20.34
C SER A 32 -5.91 18.03 -19.60
N ILE A 33 -5.92 17.53 -18.36
CA ILE A 33 -4.74 17.40 -17.51
C ILE A 33 -4.53 15.93 -17.17
N THR A 34 -3.37 15.40 -17.52
CA THR A 34 -2.90 14.09 -17.07
C THR A 34 -2.06 14.26 -15.81
N ALA A 35 -2.41 13.56 -14.74
CA ALA A 35 -1.57 13.43 -13.56
C ALA A 35 -1.09 11.98 -13.41
N GLU A 36 0.21 11.79 -13.21
CA GLU A 36 0.78 10.50 -12.86
C GLU A 36 1.16 10.53 -11.39
N THR A 37 0.87 9.44 -10.68
CA THR A 37 1.19 9.29 -9.27
C THR A 37 1.78 7.92 -9.02
N SER A 38 2.83 7.83 -8.20
CA SER A 38 3.37 6.56 -7.76
C SER A 38 3.21 6.35 -6.25
N ILE A 39 3.10 5.09 -5.84
CA ILE A 39 3.15 4.64 -4.45
C ILE A 39 4.23 3.56 -4.31
N THR A 40 5.07 3.72 -3.30
CA THR A 40 6.18 2.81 -3.00
C THR A 40 5.70 1.53 -2.33
N GLN A 41 6.54 0.49 -2.32
CA GLN A 41 6.25 -0.74 -1.57
C GLN A 41 5.98 -0.48 -0.08
N ALA A 42 6.75 0.41 0.56
CA ALA A 42 6.60 0.70 1.99
C ALA A 42 5.24 1.35 2.32
N GLU A 43 4.83 2.34 1.52
CA GLU A 43 3.53 2.99 1.66
C GLU A 43 2.39 2.01 1.39
N LEU A 44 2.52 1.19 0.35
CA LEU A 44 1.52 0.17 0.02
C LEU A 44 1.40 -0.88 1.13
N GLN A 45 2.51 -1.29 1.76
CA GLN A 45 2.50 -2.22 2.89
C GLN A 45 1.73 -1.64 4.07
N GLN A 46 1.96 -0.36 4.38
CA GLN A 46 1.22 0.34 5.44
C GLN A 46 -0.28 0.36 5.12
N VAL A 47 -0.67 0.72 3.89
CA VAL A 47 -2.08 0.75 3.49
C VAL A 47 -2.73 -0.63 3.61
N ILE A 48 -2.05 -1.69 3.16
CA ILE A 48 -2.57 -3.07 3.23
C ILE A 48 -2.70 -3.52 4.69
N THR A 49 -1.72 -3.20 5.53
CA THR A 49 -1.73 -3.51 6.97
C THR A 49 -2.94 -2.85 7.66
N GLU A 50 -3.15 -1.55 7.39
CA GLU A 50 -4.28 -0.80 7.92
C GLU A 50 -5.64 -1.22 7.32
N ALA A 51 -5.64 -1.80 6.11
CA ALA A 51 -6.84 -2.28 5.46
C ALA A 51 -7.30 -3.64 5.99
N ILE A 52 -6.35 -4.54 6.29
CA ILE A 52 -6.64 -5.83 6.90
C ILE A 52 -7.18 -5.64 8.32
N ALA A 53 -6.55 -4.73 9.10
CA ALA A 53 -7.00 -4.28 10.42
C ALA A 53 -7.35 -5.40 11.44
N ASP A 54 -6.81 -6.61 11.27
CA ASP A 54 -6.97 -7.72 12.19
C ASP A 54 -5.82 -7.69 13.22
N PRO A 55 -6.09 -7.49 14.51
CA PRO A 55 -5.04 -7.39 15.53
C PRO A 55 -4.25 -8.68 15.71
N LEU A 56 -4.77 -9.83 15.25
CA LEU A 56 -4.06 -11.10 15.30
C LEU A 56 -3.11 -11.29 14.11
N ILE A 57 -3.26 -10.51 13.04
CA ILE A 57 -2.38 -10.57 11.87
C ILE A 57 -1.19 -9.63 12.11
N LYS A 58 0.01 -10.20 12.12
CA LYS A 58 1.31 -9.59 12.37
C LYS A 58 2.21 -9.74 11.16
N ASP A 59 3.27 -8.94 11.16
CA ASP A 59 4.40 -9.08 10.24
C ASP A 59 3.99 -9.14 8.77
N ILE A 60 2.98 -8.34 8.39
CA ILE A 60 2.55 -8.21 7.01
C ILE A 60 3.70 -7.66 6.19
N ALA A 61 4.16 -8.46 5.24
CA ALA A 61 5.15 -8.12 4.24
C ALA A 61 4.51 -8.21 2.86
N ILE A 62 4.87 -7.26 1.99
CA ILE A 62 4.43 -7.30 0.61
C ILE A 62 5.63 -7.40 -0.33
N THR A 63 5.41 -8.01 -1.49
CA THR A 63 6.37 -8.04 -2.59
C THR A 63 5.67 -7.62 -3.86
N LEU A 64 6.21 -6.60 -4.53
CA LEU A 64 5.69 -6.16 -5.82
C LEU A 64 6.25 -7.05 -6.92
N HIS A 65 5.36 -7.55 -7.76
CA HIS A 65 5.71 -8.23 -9.00
C HIS A 65 5.15 -7.44 -10.17
N SER A 66 5.67 -7.66 -11.38
CA SER A 66 5.06 -7.07 -12.56
C SER A 66 3.61 -7.57 -12.70
N GLY A 67 2.67 -6.64 -12.56
CA GLY A 67 1.23 -6.89 -12.68
C GLY A 67 0.48 -7.34 -11.42
N TYR A 68 1.15 -7.69 -10.30
CA TYR A 68 0.46 -8.11 -9.07
C TYR A 68 1.30 -7.91 -7.80
N ILE A 69 0.65 -8.00 -6.64
CA ILE A 69 1.27 -7.87 -5.32
C ILE A 69 1.11 -9.20 -4.57
N SER A 70 2.20 -9.76 -4.09
CA SER A 70 2.16 -10.87 -3.13
C SER A 70 2.12 -10.28 -1.72
N VAL A 71 1.23 -10.78 -0.87
CA VAL A 71 1.15 -10.38 0.54
C VAL A 71 1.32 -11.64 1.38
N ALA A 72 2.24 -11.56 2.34
CA ALA A 72 2.48 -12.59 3.33
C ALA A 72 2.38 -11.99 4.74
N GLY A 73 2.05 -12.80 5.73
CA GLY A 73 2.05 -12.38 7.13
C GLY A 73 1.84 -13.57 8.04
N GLU A 74 1.79 -13.31 9.34
CA GLU A 74 1.54 -14.32 10.36
C GLU A 74 0.25 -13.98 11.10
N ARG A 75 -0.57 -14.98 11.43
CA ARG A 75 -1.78 -14.77 12.23
C ARG A 75 -1.70 -15.59 13.51
N GLU A 76 -1.71 -14.92 14.65
CA GLU A 76 -1.81 -15.57 15.95
C GLU A 76 -3.15 -16.30 16.09
N ARG A 77 -3.12 -17.53 16.62
CA ARG A 77 -4.35 -18.25 16.94
C ARG A 77 -4.98 -17.69 18.21
N LEU A 78 -6.29 -17.48 18.16
CA LEU A 78 -7.04 -16.91 19.28
C LEU A 78 -6.91 -17.71 20.58
N ASN A 79 -6.76 -19.04 20.48
CA ASN A 79 -6.67 -19.94 21.62
C ASN A 79 -5.23 -20.17 22.13
N ASP A 80 -4.22 -19.79 21.35
CA ASP A 80 -2.81 -20.08 21.66
C ASP A 80 -1.91 -19.10 20.89
N PRO A 81 -1.50 -17.97 21.50
CA PRO A 81 -0.68 -16.96 20.82
C PRO A 81 0.73 -17.45 20.49
N ALA A 82 1.17 -18.60 21.02
CA ALA A 82 2.44 -19.23 20.62
C ALA A 82 2.33 -19.99 19.28
N LYS A 83 1.12 -20.13 18.72
CA LYS A 83 0.88 -20.73 17.41
C LYS A 83 0.47 -19.66 16.42
N VAL A 84 1.17 -19.65 15.30
CA VAL A 84 0.91 -18.75 14.18
C VAL A 84 0.51 -19.55 12.95
N ASP A 85 -0.46 -19.02 12.22
CA ASP A 85 -0.85 -19.49 10.88
C ASP A 85 -0.22 -18.57 9.84
N THR A 86 0.28 -19.12 8.75
CA THR A 86 0.86 -18.36 7.64
C THR A 86 -0.24 -17.77 6.77
N LEU A 87 -0.35 -16.44 6.75
CA LEU A 87 -1.19 -15.71 5.81
C LEU A 87 -0.47 -15.59 4.46
N SER A 88 -1.15 -15.94 3.38
CA SER A 88 -0.70 -15.64 2.03
C SER A 88 -1.88 -15.23 1.15
N LEU A 89 -1.69 -14.20 0.33
CA LEU A 89 -2.68 -13.80 -0.68
C LEU A 89 -2.00 -13.10 -1.85
N ARG A 90 -2.67 -13.16 -3.01
CA ARG A 90 -2.32 -12.37 -4.19
C ARG A 90 -3.31 -11.21 -4.28
N LEU A 91 -2.79 -10.00 -4.46
CA LEU A 91 -3.58 -8.79 -4.67
C LEU A 91 -3.31 -8.25 -6.08
N ASP A 92 -4.37 -8.10 -6.85
CA ASP A 92 -4.36 -7.44 -8.15
C ASP A 92 -5.07 -6.07 -8.02
N LEU A 93 -4.53 -5.05 -8.69
CA LEU A 93 -5.13 -3.72 -8.77
C LEU A 93 -5.64 -3.48 -10.18
N GLY A 94 -6.79 -2.82 -10.29
CA GLY A 94 -7.43 -2.54 -11.57
C GLY A 94 -8.12 -1.19 -11.60
N VAL A 95 -8.73 -0.90 -12.74
CA VAL A 95 -9.57 0.27 -12.94
C VAL A 95 -10.93 -0.20 -13.43
N SER A 96 -11.99 0.27 -12.78
CA SER A 96 -13.38 0.04 -13.22
C SER A 96 -14.18 1.30 -13.04
N ASN A 97 -14.93 1.72 -14.07
CA ASN A 97 -15.71 2.96 -14.06
C ASN A 97 -14.90 4.22 -13.67
N GLY A 98 -13.60 4.21 -13.95
CA GLY A 98 -12.72 5.32 -13.59
C GLY A 98 -12.27 5.36 -12.13
N GLU A 99 -12.55 4.31 -11.37
CA GLU A 99 -12.19 4.14 -9.97
C GLU A 99 -11.18 3.00 -9.80
N LEU A 100 -10.36 3.08 -8.75
CA LEU A 100 -9.41 2.03 -8.40
C LEU A 100 -10.16 0.83 -7.83
N THR A 101 -9.86 -0.36 -8.33
CA THR A 101 -10.36 -1.63 -7.79
C THR A 101 -9.21 -2.45 -7.21
N ALA A 102 -9.50 -3.20 -6.15
CA ALA A 102 -8.60 -4.20 -5.59
C ALA A 102 -9.28 -5.57 -5.65
N SER A 103 -8.53 -6.60 -6.02
CA SER A 103 -9.02 -7.97 -6.12
C SER A 103 -8.02 -8.92 -5.51
N ILE A 104 -8.38 -9.53 -4.39
CA ILE A 104 -7.61 -10.55 -3.72
C ILE A 104 -7.97 -11.93 -4.29
N SER A 105 -6.95 -12.73 -4.57
CA SER A 105 -7.06 -14.14 -4.97
C SER A 105 -6.13 -15.02 -4.13
N ASN A 106 -6.44 -16.31 -4.06
CA ASN A 106 -5.65 -17.33 -3.35
C ASN A 106 -5.36 -16.98 -1.87
N ALA A 107 -6.27 -16.26 -1.21
CA ALA A 107 -6.14 -15.88 0.19
C ALA A 107 -6.25 -17.11 1.10
N GLN A 108 -5.20 -17.38 1.86
CA GLN A 108 -5.05 -18.60 2.64
C GLN A 108 -4.41 -18.33 4.01
N LEU A 109 -4.83 -19.11 5.01
CA LEU A 109 -4.16 -19.30 6.29
C LEU A 109 -3.72 -20.75 6.41
N ASP A 110 -2.41 -21.01 6.47
CA ASP A 110 -1.85 -22.37 6.48
C ASP A 110 -2.38 -23.29 5.35
N GLY A 111 -2.59 -22.71 4.16
CA GLY A 111 -3.10 -23.42 2.99
C GLY A 111 -4.63 -23.62 2.98
N VAL A 112 -5.34 -23.14 4.00
CA VAL A 112 -6.81 -23.15 4.05
C VAL A 112 -7.33 -21.81 3.55
N SER A 113 -8.26 -21.83 2.60
CA SER A 113 -8.85 -20.62 2.04
C SER A 113 -9.57 -19.77 3.10
N ILE A 114 -9.36 -18.46 3.02
CA ILE A 114 -10.07 -17.47 3.84
C ILE A 114 -11.49 -17.29 3.32
N GLU A 115 -12.43 -16.97 4.22
CA GLU A 115 -13.83 -16.78 3.89
C GLU A 115 -14.05 -15.61 2.91
N ALA A 116 -14.97 -15.80 1.96
CA ALA A 116 -15.17 -14.88 0.85
C ALA A 116 -15.67 -13.49 1.29
N ASP A 117 -16.46 -13.41 2.35
CA ASP A 117 -16.94 -12.16 2.94
C ASP A 117 -15.80 -11.33 3.55
N ARG A 118 -14.86 -11.99 4.23
CA ARG A 118 -13.65 -11.35 4.76
C ARG A 118 -12.77 -10.82 3.63
N VAL A 119 -12.56 -11.63 2.58
CA VAL A 119 -11.79 -11.23 1.40
C VAL A 119 -12.44 -10.03 0.69
N GLU A 120 -13.76 -10.04 0.54
CA GLU A 120 -14.50 -8.93 -0.08
C GLU A 120 -14.39 -7.64 0.73
N ASN A 121 -14.51 -7.73 2.05
CA ASN A 121 -14.30 -6.57 2.92
C ASN A 121 -12.88 -6.01 2.79
N TRP A 122 -11.86 -6.86 2.66
CA TRP A 122 -10.48 -6.43 2.40
C TRP A 122 -10.34 -5.77 1.03
N ASN A 123 -10.92 -6.33 -0.04
CA ASN A 123 -10.93 -5.73 -1.37
C ASN A 123 -11.44 -4.28 -1.32
N GLN A 124 -12.63 -4.09 -0.74
CA GLN A 124 -13.25 -2.76 -0.63
C GLN A 124 -12.40 -1.81 0.22
N THR A 125 -11.90 -2.28 1.36
CA THR A 125 -11.11 -1.45 2.28
C THR A 125 -9.78 -1.04 1.66
N ILE A 126 -9.09 -1.95 0.96
CA ILE A 126 -7.84 -1.66 0.25
C ILE A 126 -8.08 -0.64 -0.86
N ALA A 127 -9.07 -0.88 -1.73
CA ALA A 127 -9.42 0.03 -2.82
C ALA A 127 -9.73 1.43 -2.29
N ASN A 128 -10.59 1.54 -1.28
CA ASN A 128 -10.96 2.81 -0.67
C ASN A 128 -9.77 3.54 -0.03
N ARG A 129 -8.91 2.84 0.70
CA ARG A 129 -7.75 3.46 1.35
C ARG A 129 -6.73 3.94 0.33
N LEU A 130 -6.44 3.15 -0.70
CA LEU A 130 -5.55 3.54 -1.78
C LEU A 130 -6.13 4.72 -2.57
N ALA A 131 -7.40 4.69 -2.93
CA ALA A 131 -8.07 5.82 -3.58
C ALA A 131 -7.95 7.09 -2.73
N ASN A 132 -8.26 7.02 -1.43
CA ASN A 132 -8.15 8.16 -0.51
C ASN A 132 -6.72 8.69 -0.34
N LEU A 133 -5.71 7.83 -0.37
CA LEU A 133 -4.31 8.25 -0.29
C LEU A 133 -3.94 9.08 -1.53
N MET A 134 -4.41 8.66 -2.71
CA MET A 134 -4.01 9.21 -4.00
C MET A 134 -4.90 10.38 -4.48
N GLU A 135 -6.17 10.42 -4.07
CA GLU A 135 -7.12 11.50 -4.38
C GLU A 135 -6.81 12.82 -3.67
N ARG A 136 -6.05 12.80 -2.57
CA ARG A 136 -5.64 14.01 -1.84
C ARG A 136 -4.97 15.04 -2.75
N GLY A 137 -4.40 14.62 -3.89
CA GLY A 137 -3.87 15.49 -4.93
C GLY A 137 -4.72 15.63 -6.21
N ASN A 138 -5.75 14.81 -6.43
CA ASN A 138 -6.41 14.61 -7.75
C ASN A 138 -7.94 14.75 -7.70
N ARG A 139 -8.45 15.75 -6.99
CA ARG A 139 -9.90 16.00 -6.88
C ARG A 139 -10.56 16.17 -8.26
N ASN A 140 -11.60 15.39 -8.51
CA ASN A 140 -12.39 15.32 -9.75
C ASN A 140 -11.60 14.79 -10.97
N ALA A 141 -10.56 13.96 -10.76
CA ALA A 141 -9.89 13.25 -11.83
C ALA A 141 -10.39 11.80 -11.92
N THR A 142 -10.42 11.27 -13.13
CA THR A 142 -10.79 9.87 -13.41
C THR A 142 -9.53 9.03 -13.54
N LEU A 143 -9.44 7.91 -12.82
CA LEU A 143 -8.34 6.97 -12.98
C LEU A 143 -8.45 6.29 -14.35
N GLN A 144 -7.40 6.37 -15.16
CA GLN A 144 -7.33 5.75 -16.48
C GLN A 144 -6.64 4.40 -16.45
N SER A 145 -5.54 4.30 -15.68
CA SER A 145 -4.76 3.08 -15.62
C SER A 145 -4.04 2.94 -14.28
N VAL A 146 -3.86 1.69 -13.88
CA VAL A 146 -2.93 1.29 -12.81
C VAL A 146 -1.95 0.27 -13.39
N SER A 147 -0.68 0.38 -13.00
CA SER A 147 0.36 -0.58 -13.36
C SER A 147 1.24 -0.88 -12.16
N ILE A 148 1.64 -2.13 -12.02
CA ILE A 148 2.46 -2.60 -10.91
C ILE A 148 3.81 -3.03 -11.48
N THR A 149 4.89 -2.44 -10.99
CA THR A 149 6.28 -2.83 -11.29
C THR A 149 6.92 -3.39 -10.02
N PRO A 150 8.09 -4.06 -10.11
CA PRO A 150 8.80 -4.55 -8.93
C PRO A 150 9.20 -3.44 -7.93
N GLU A 151 9.22 -2.18 -8.34
CA GLU A 151 9.63 -1.04 -7.53
C GLU A 151 8.45 -0.26 -6.94
N GLN A 152 7.37 -0.09 -7.70
CA GLN A 152 6.25 0.77 -7.32
C GLN A 152 4.95 0.45 -8.07
N VAL A 153 3.85 0.99 -7.57
CA VAL A 153 2.58 1.04 -8.31
C VAL A 153 2.42 2.44 -8.91
N ASN A 154 2.15 2.51 -10.21
CA ASN A 154 1.91 3.76 -10.93
C ASN A 154 0.44 3.87 -11.33
N MET A 155 -0.10 5.07 -11.20
CA MET A 155 -1.48 5.40 -11.56
C MET A 155 -1.51 6.64 -12.44
N VAL A 156 -2.36 6.62 -13.46
CA VAL A 156 -2.54 7.74 -14.40
C VAL A 156 -3.97 8.24 -14.30
N TRP A 157 -4.13 9.54 -14.07
CA TRP A 157 -5.40 10.22 -13.86
C TRP A 157 -5.61 11.26 -14.95
N VAL A 158 -6.84 11.43 -15.41
CA VAL A 158 -7.21 12.47 -16.38
C VAL A 158 -8.31 13.36 -15.81
N LYS A 159 -8.19 14.66 -16.04
CA LYS A 159 -9.14 15.70 -15.64
C LYS A 159 -9.47 16.64 -16.79
#